data_AF-A0A7W0TBB5-F1
#
_entry.id   AF-A0A7W0TBB5-F1
#
_cell.length_a   1.000
_cell.length_b   1.000
_cell.length_c   1.000
_cell.angle_alpha   90.00
_cell.angle_beta   90.00
_cell.angle_gamma   90.00
#
_symmetry.space_group_name_H-M   'P 1'
#
loop_
_entity.id
_entity.type
_entity.pdbx_description
1 polymer ?
#
loop_
_entity_poly.entity_id
_entity_poly.type
_entity_poly.pdbx_seq_one_letter_code
_entity_poly.pdbx_strand_id
1 'polypeptide(L)'
;GFRVRVAATLGPDAGDAEHELIALFDELGLDESQRVIRRIARQGVANAGLVVSRESLLPEVCVTAAGVWWHPVAAIDPAMFVRPDWRPLQESIDEITDELRQHRLRGDVLASTFPCA
;
A
#
# COMPACT_ATOMS: atom_id res chain seq x y z
N GLY A 1 5.98 -9.25 -18.01
CA GLY A 1 6.38 -8.98 -16.62
C GLY A 1 6.17 -7.51 -16.31
N PHE A 2 5.86 -7.16 -15.06
CA PHE A 2 5.70 -5.79 -14.58
C PHE A 2 6.91 -5.37 -13.75
N ARG A 3 7.32 -4.10 -13.85
CA ARG A 3 8.46 -3.57 -13.08
C ARG A 3 7.98 -3.12 -11.71
N VAL A 4 8.45 -3.80 -10.66
CA VAL A 4 8.16 -3.46 -9.26
C VAL A 4 9.17 -2.44 -8.75
N ARG A 5 8.70 -1.48 -7.95
CA ARG A 5 9.54 -0.62 -7.11
C ARG A 5 9.03 -0.72 -5.68
N VAL A 6 9.95 -0.81 -4.72
CA VAL A 6 9.65 -1.01 -3.30
C VAL A 6 10.15 0.19 -2.52
N ALA A 7 9.30 0.76 -1.67
CA ALA A 7 9.67 1.79 -0.70
C ALA A 7 9.40 1.28 0.71
N ALA A 8 10.37 1.42 1.61
CA ALA A 8 10.26 1.01 3.01
C ALA A 8 10.54 2.18 3.94
N THR A 9 9.75 2.29 5.01
CA THR A 9 9.94 3.30 6.06
C THR A 9 10.26 2.62 7.38
N LEU A 10 11.45 2.87 7.92
CA LEU A 10 11.94 2.27 9.16
C LEU A 10 11.56 3.12 10.38
N GLY A 11 10.89 2.49 11.34
CA GLY A 11 10.55 3.10 12.63
C GLY A 11 11.77 3.31 13.56
N PRO A 12 11.58 3.99 14.71
CA PRO A 12 12.67 4.23 15.66
C PRO A 12 13.25 2.94 16.26
N ASP A 13 12.46 1.88 16.36
CA ASP A 13 12.85 0.59 16.94
C ASP A 13 13.39 -0.41 15.89
N ALA A 14 13.67 0.06 14.67
CA ALA A 14 14.00 -0.81 13.55
C ALA A 14 15.35 -1.53 13.66
N GLY A 15 16.24 -1.15 14.59
CA GLY A 15 17.51 -1.86 14.83
C GLY A 15 18.29 -2.15 13.53
N ASP A 16 18.59 -3.43 13.31
CA ASP A 16 19.31 -3.96 12.14
C ASP A 16 18.40 -4.31 10.94
N ALA A 17 17.09 -4.07 11.02
CA ALA A 17 16.12 -4.44 9.98
C ALA A 17 16.42 -3.81 8.62
N GLU A 18 17.17 -2.71 8.57
CA GLU A 18 17.67 -2.11 7.33
C GLU A 18 18.53 -3.09 6.52
N HIS A 19 19.46 -3.79 7.19
CA HIS A 19 20.35 -4.76 6.54
C HIS A 19 19.59 -6.01 6.08
N GLU A 20 18.67 -6.50 6.90
CA GLU A 20 17.82 -7.65 6.56
C GLU A 20 16.94 -7.35 5.34
N LEU A 21 16.41 -6.13 5.25
CA LEU A 21 15.59 -5.70 4.13
C LEU A 21 16.40 -5.53 2.84
N ILE A 22 17.63 -5.03 2.93
CA ILE A 22 18.57 -4.97 1.80
C ILE A 22 18.86 -6.38 1.28
N ALA A 23 19.17 -7.32 2.18
CA ALA A 23 19.42 -8.71 1.81
C ALA A 23 18.21 -9.34 1.10
N LEU A 24 16.99 -9.12 1.61
CA LEU A 24 15.76 -9.57 0.96
C LEU A 24 15.60 -8.94 -0.45
N PHE A 25 15.92 -7.66 -0.63
CA PHE A 25 15.84 -7.02 -1.94
C PHE A 25 16.85 -7.57 -2.94
N ASP A 26 18.04 -7.94 -2.46
CA ASP A 26 19.05 -8.61 -3.29
C ASP A 26 18.59 -10.01 -3.70
N GLU A 27 18.01 -10.79 -2.79
CA GLU A 27 17.41 -12.11 -3.10
C GLU A 27 16.27 -12.01 -4.12
N LEU A 28 15.50 -10.93 -4.07
CA LEU A 28 14.41 -10.65 -5.02
C LEU A 28 14.90 -10.07 -6.35
N GLY A 29 16.20 -9.78 -6.49
CA GLY A 29 16.80 -9.24 -7.72
C GLY A 29 16.34 -7.80 -8.03
N LEU A 30 16.08 -6.98 -7.00
CA LEU A 30 15.69 -5.58 -7.18
C LEU A 30 16.94 -4.71 -7.33
N ASP A 31 17.08 -4.00 -8.45
CA ASP A 31 18.16 -3.03 -8.61
C ASP A 31 18.00 -1.85 -7.65
N GLU A 32 19.08 -1.11 -7.36
CA GLU A 32 19.02 0.12 -6.54
C GLU A 32 17.94 1.11 -7.02
N SER A 33 17.77 1.25 -8.35
CA SER A 33 16.73 2.11 -8.94
C SER A 33 15.29 1.67 -8.66
N GLN A 34 15.11 0.48 -8.06
CA GLN A 34 13.82 -0.11 -7.72
C GLN A 34 13.56 -0.14 -6.22
N ARG A 35 14.48 0.37 -5.38
CA ARG A 35 14.35 0.34 -3.92
C ARG A 35 14.64 1.69 -3.28
N VAL A 36 13.85 2.06 -2.28
CA VAL A 36 14.08 3.22 -1.42
C VAL A 36 13.81 2.81 0.03
N ILE A 37 14.80 2.98 0.90
CA ILE A 37 14.63 2.81 2.35
C ILE A 37 14.81 4.18 3.01
N ARG A 38 13.85 4.60 3.82
CA ARG A 38 13.90 5.86 4.57
C ARG A 38 13.56 5.62 6.03
N ARG A 39 14.12 6.41 6.95
CA ARG A 39 13.69 6.39 8.35
C ARG A 39 12.47 7.29 8.55
N ILE A 40 11.60 6.93 9.48
CA ILE A 40 10.44 7.76 9.82
C ILE A 40 10.93 9.10 10.37
N ALA A 41 10.45 10.20 9.78
CA ALA A 41 10.72 11.52 10.31
C ALA A 41 9.93 11.72 11.60
N ARG A 42 10.56 12.26 12.65
CA ARG A 42 9.94 12.49 13.97
C ARG A 42 9.05 13.75 13.98
N GLN A 43 8.27 13.99 12.93
CA GLN A 43 7.41 15.18 12.80
C GLN A 43 6.09 14.84 12.09
N GLY A 44 4.97 15.26 12.69
CA GLY A 44 3.65 15.34 12.05
C GLY A 44 2.54 14.54 12.71
N VAL A 45 1.99 15.02 13.83
CA VAL A 45 0.68 14.59 14.34
C VAL A 45 -0.37 15.52 13.73
N ALA A 46 -0.99 15.10 12.63
CA ALA A 46 -2.13 15.81 12.07
C ALA A 46 -3.36 15.56 12.94
N ASN A 47 -3.86 16.61 13.62
CA ASN A 47 -5.04 16.55 14.49
C ASN A 47 -6.38 16.73 13.75
N ALA A 48 -6.32 16.87 12.42
CA ALA A 48 -7.47 16.98 11.53
C ALA A 48 -7.09 16.37 10.18
N GLY A 49 -8.04 15.67 9.53
CA GLY A 49 -7.77 14.99 8.26
C GLY A 49 -9.04 14.43 7.62
N LEU A 50 -8.93 14.11 6.32
CA LEU A 50 -9.99 13.45 5.56
C LEU A 50 -10.08 11.99 6.00
N VAL A 51 -11.30 11.50 6.22
CA VAL A 51 -11.53 10.05 6.40
C VAL A 51 -11.23 9.37 5.08
N VAL A 52 -10.24 8.49 5.10
CA VAL A 52 -9.83 7.72 3.92
C VAL A 52 -10.43 6.33 3.97
N SER A 53 -10.87 5.84 2.81
CA SER A 53 -11.38 4.48 2.62
C SER A 53 -10.77 3.90 1.35
N ARG A 54 -10.95 2.60 1.09
CA ARG A 54 -10.55 1.99 -0.20
C ARG A 54 -11.23 2.64 -1.41
N GLU A 55 -12.40 3.24 -1.20
CA GLU A 55 -13.15 3.93 -2.25
C GLU A 55 -12.51 5.28 -2.62
N SER A 56 -11.86 5.95 -1.66
CA SER A 56 -11.28 7.29 -1.85
C SER A 56 -9.76 7.29 -2.02
N LEU A 57 -9.06 6.23 -1.59
CA LEU A 57 -7.61 6.07 -1.78
C LEU A 57 -7.30 5.18 -2.98
N LEU A 58 -6.40 5.66 -3.85
CA LEU A 58 -5.73 4.80 -4.81
C LEU A 58 -4.90 3.76 -4.04
N PRO A 59 -4.85 2.50 -4.50
CA PRO A 59 -4.08 1.46 -3.82
C PRO A 59 -2.58 1.72 -3.99
N GLU A 60 -1.86 1.64 -2.88
CA GLU A 60 -0.39 1.52 -2.82
C GLU A 60 -0.14 0.27 -1.97
N VAL A 61 -0.07 -0.89 -2.65
CA VAL A 61 -0.12 -2.19 -1.97
C VAL A 61 1.02 -2.31 -0.95
N CYS A 62 0.64 -2.49 0.31
CA CYS A 62 1.56 -2.54 1.44
C CYS A 62 1.56 -3.94 2.04
N VAL A 63 2.74 -4.52 2.28
CA VAL A 63 2.88 -5.83 2.92
C VAL A 63 3.53 -5.64 4.28
N THR A 64 2.96 -6.27 5.30
CA THR A 64 3.45 -6.26 6.70
C THR A 64 3.53 -7.70 7.21
N ALA A 65 4.06 -7.89 8.42
CA ALA A 65 4.01 -9.19 9.09
C ALA A 65 2.59 -9.72 9.34
N ALA A 66 1.57 -8.84 9.36
CA ALA A 66 0.18 -9.21 9.54
C ALA A 66 -0.54 -9.56 8.23
N GLY A 67 0.05 -9.25 7.07
CA GLY A 67 -0.53 -9.50 5.75
C GLY A 67 -0.45 -8.29 4.82
N VAL A 68 -1.28 -8.33 3.77
CA VAL A 68 -1.39 -7.34 2.71
C VAL A 68 -2.47 -6.31 3.03
N TRP A 69 -2.17 -5.05 2.78
CA TRP A 69 -3.01 -3.89 3.04
C TRP A 69 -3.14 -3.04 1.77
N TRP A 70 -4.28 -2.37 1.63
CA TRP A 70 -4.62 -1.53 0.48
C TRP A 70 -3.66 -0.35 0.29
N HIS A 71 -3.25 0.27 1.40
CA HIS A 71 -2.40 1.47 1.39
C HIS A 71 -1.61 1.59 2.70
N PRO A 72 -0.32 1.99 2.69
CA PRO A 72 0.51 2.06 3.89
C PRO A 72 0.02 3.10 4.91
N VAL A 73 -0.65 4.17 4.44
CA VAL A 73 -1.17 5.24 5.32
C VAL A 73 -2.15 4.73 6.38
N ALA A 74 -2.78 3.58 6.13
CA ALA A 74 -3.80 3.01 6.99
C ALA A 74 -3.59 1.50 7.21
N ALA A 75 -2.34 1.03 7.19
CA ALA A 75 -1.94 -0.36 7.46
C ALA A 75 -2.05 -0.77 8.95
N ILE A 76 -3.08 -0.25 9.62
CA ILE A 76 -3.52 -0.55 10.98
C ILE A 76 -5.06 -0.58 11.08
N ASP A 77 -5.76 -0.12 10.03
CA ASP A 77 -7.22 -0.10 9.96
C ASP A 77 -7.73 -1.40 9.33
N PRO A 78 -8.50 -2.24 10.05
CA PRO A 78 -9.05 -3.49 9.51
C PRO A 78 -9.80 -3.33 8.18
N ALA A 79 -10.42 -2.17 7.92
CA ALA A 79 -11.06 -1.91 6.63
C ALA A 79 -10.07 -1.88 5.46
N MET A 80 -8.79 -1.64 5.71
CA MET A 80 -7.72 -1.59 4.71
C MET A 80 -6.99 -2.92 4.54
N PHE A 81 -7.32 -3.94 5.33
CA PHE A 81 -6.70 -5.26 5.29
C PHE A 81 -7.23 -6.11 4.14
N VAL A 82 -6.38 -6.47 3.19
CA VAL A 82 -6.76 -7.23 1.99
C VAL A 82 -6.73 -8.73 2.30
N ARG A 83 -5.57 -9.26 2.70
CA ARG A 83 -5.41 -10.70 2.95
C ARG A 83 -4.24 -11.00 3.89
N PRO A 84 -4.28 -12.14 4.62
CA PRO A 84 -3.24 -12.49 5.59
C PRO A 84 -1.92 -13.00 4.99
N ASP A 85 -1.96 -13.69 3.85
CA ASP A 85 -0.76 -14.15 3.16
C ASP A 85 -0.53 -13.32 1.90
N TRP A 86 0.69 -12.84 1.72
CA TRP A 86 1.07 -12.08 0.55
C TRP A 86 1.41 -12.98 -0.64
N ARG A 87 1.54 -14.30 -0.45
CA ARG A 87 1.96 -15.22 -1.49
C ARG A 87 0.78 -15.91 -2.20
N PRO A 88 0.86 -16.06 -3.52
CA PRO A 88 1.69 -15.27 -4.44
C PRO A 88 1.20 -13.82 -4.51
N LEU A 89 2.13 -12.86 -4.64
CA LEU A 89 1.80 -11.43 -4.61
C LEU A 89 0.82 -11.04 -5.71
N GLN A 90 0.93 -11.67 -6.88
CA GLN A 90 0.08 -11.44 -8.04
C GLN A 90 -1.41 -11.56 -7.71
N GLU A 91 -1.82 -12.57 -6.95
CA GLU A 91 -3.23 -12.74 -6.58
C GLU A 91 -3.76 -11.53 -5.79
N SER A 92 -2.95 -11.00 -4.88
CA SER A 92 -3.28 -9.81 -4.09
C SER A 92 -3.39 -8.58 -5.00
N ILE A 93 -2.52 -8.45 -6.00
CA ILE A 93 -2.57 -7.35 -6.96
C ILE A 93 -3.82 -7.45 -7.84
N ASP A 94 -4.18 -8.65 -8.28
CA ASP A 94 -5.35 -8.89 -9.12
C ASP A 94 -6.64 -8.54 -8.35
N GLU A 95 -6.76 -9.00 -7.10
CA GLU A 95 -7.89 -8.68 -6.21
C GLU A 95 -8.05 -7.16 -6.00
N ILE A 96 -6.95 -6.48 -5.65
CA ILE A 96 -6.94 -5.03 -5.45
C ILE A 96 -7.29 -4.28 -6.74
N THR A 97 -6.81 -4.75 -7.89
CA THR A 97 -7.10 -4.15 -9.19
C THR A 97 -8.58 -4.28 -9.55
N ASP A 98 -9.17 -5.45 -9.29
CA ASP A 98 -10.59 -5.70 -9.53
C ASP A 98 -11.47 -4.88 -8.60
N GLU A 99 -11.14 -4.79 -7.31
CA GLU A 99 -11.84 -3.95 -6.34
C GLU A 99 -11.77 -2.46 -6.74
N LEU A 100 -10.59 -1.95 -7.12
CA LEU A 100 -10.43 -0.58 -7.62
C LEU A 100 -11.30 -0.33 -8.86
N ARG A 101 -11.37 -1.28 -9.80
CA ARG A 101 -12.21 -1.17 -10.99
C ARG A 101 -13.69 -1.05 -10.60
N GLN A 102 -14.16 -1.84 -9.63
CA GLN A 102 -15.53 -1.78 -9.15
C GLN A 102 -15.86 -0.43 -8.51
N HIS A 103 -14.96 0.13 -7.70
CA HIS A 103 -15.14 1.46 -7.11
C HIS A 103 -15.26 2.55 -8.17
N ARG A 104 -14.41 2.51 -9.21
CA ARG A 104 -14.50 3.47 -10.32
C ARG A 104 -15.82 3.35 -11.08
N LEU A 105 -16.23 2.12 -11.40
CA LEU A 105 -17.51 1.89 -12.08
C LEU A 105 -18.69 2.42 -11.26
N ARG A 106 -18.72 2.20 -9.93
CA ARG A 106 -19.77 2.75 -9.06
C ARG A 106 -19.72 4.28 -8.99
N GLY A 107 -18.54 4.86 -8.89
CA GLY A 107 -18.34 6.32 -8.93
C GLY A 107 -18.85 6.93 -10.22
N ASP A 108 -18.52 6.33 -11.36
CA ASP A 108 -18.97 6.76 -12.69
C ASP A 108 -20.50 6.64 -12.84
N VAL A 109 -21.10 5.54 -12.34
CA VAL A 109 -22.56 5.37 -12.32
C VAL A 109 -23.23 6.45 -11.47
N LEU A 110 -22.72 6.72 -10.26
CA LEU A 110 -23.25 7.78 -9.39
C LEU A 110 -23.13 9.16 -10.04
N ALA A 111 -21.98 9.49 -10.63
CA ALA A 111 -21.76 10.74 -11.35
C ALA A 111 -22.68 10.88 -12.57
N SER A 112 -22.95 9.79 -13.30
CA SER A 112 -23.86 9.80 -14.45
C SER A 112 -25.34 9.89 -14.04
N THR A 113 -25.70 9.39 -12.86
CA THR A 113 -27.08 9.39 -12.33
C THR A 113 -27.45 10.72 -11.67
N PHE A 114 -26.46 11.43 -11.13
CA PHE A 114 -26.62 12.76 -10.54
C PHE A 114 -25.71 13.78 -11.26
N PRO A 115 -26.10 14.30 -12.44
CA PRO A 115 -25.24 15.18 -13.26
C PRO A 115 -25.08 16.60 -12.71
N CYS A 116 -25.43 16.88 -11.46
CA CYS A 116 -25.41 18.23 -10.91
C CYS A 116 -24.08 18.53 -10.19
N ALA A 117 -23.16 19.16 -10.90
CA ALA A 117 -22.14 20.07 -10.38
C ALA A 117 -21.88 21.18 -11.40
#